data_AF-A0AAJ6JVX6-F1
#
_entry.id   AF-A0AAJ6JVX6-F1
#
_cell.length_a   1.000
_cell.length_b   1.000
_cell.length_c   1.000
_cell.angle_alpha   90.00
_cell.angle_beta   90.00
_cell.angle_gamma   90.00
#
_symmetry.space_group_name_H-M   'P 1'
#
loop_
_entity.id
_entity.type
_entity.pdbx_description
1 polymer ?
#
loop_
_entity_poly.entity_id
_entity_poly.type
_entity_poly.pdbx_seq_one_letter_code
_entity_poly.pdbx_strand_id
1 'polypeptide(L)'
;MKEAKQKKNIQKVNELLAELYDLLDHQAAKAAVQNAYNKINASDKLSVQYAEVHEAIEALKREFSRLSLAKKTKFTRAQEEIVSQLTVFTRRSFQKGFEGLGMVGVWFG
;
A
#
# COMPACT_ATOMS: atom_id res chain seq x y z
N MET A 1 18.82 -3.11 16.35
CA MET A 1 18.76 -2.35 15.07
C MET A 1 17.68 -2.83 14.10
N LYS A 2 17.37 -4.13 13.98
CA LYS A 2 16.34 -4.64 13.04
C LYS A 2 14.93 -4.14 13.37
N GLU A 3 14.50 -4.22 14.63
CA GLU A 3 13.14 -3.83 15.03
C GLU A 3 12.86 -2.33 14.87
N ALA A 4 13.83 -1.46 15.18
CA ALA A 4 13.69 -0.01 14.96
C ALA A 4 13.50 0.33 13.47
N LYS A 5 14.20 -0.39 12.57
CA LYS A 5 14.04 -0.25 11.12
C LYS A 5 12.67 -0.77 10.66
N GLN A 6 12.22 -1.91 11.20
CA GLN A 6 10.90 -2.46 10.90
C GLN A 6 9.78 -1.50 11.32
N LYS A 7 9.85 -0.96 12.53
CA LYS A 7 8.89 0.02 13.04
C LYS A 7 8.85 1.28 12.18
N LYS A 8 10.03 1.82 11.80
CA LYS A 8 10.11 2.98 10.91
C LYS A 8 9.50 2.70 9.52
N ASN A 9 9.72 1.50 8.98
CA ASN A 9 9.15 1.11 7.70
C ASN A 9 7.63 0.99 7.78
N ILE A 10 7.09 0.35 8.82
CA ILE A 10 5.64 0.24 9.05
C ILE A 10 5.03 1.63 9.21
N GLN A 11 5.66 2.51 9.99
CA GLN A 11 5.22 3.88 10.15
C GLN A 11 5.14 4.61 8.80
N LYS A 12 6.15 4.45 7.94
CA LYS A 12 6.14 5.08 6.62
C LYS A 12 5.02 4.56 5.71
N VAL A 13 4.68 3.27 5.79
CA VAL A 13 3.52 2.69 5.09
C VAL A 13 2.23 3.30 5.63
N ASN A 14 2.07 3.40 6.95
CA ASN A 14 0.91 4.00 7.59
C ASN A 14 0.72 5.48 7.19
N GLU A 15 1.81 6.25 7.13
CA GLU A 15 1.79 7.65 6.66
C GLU A 15 1.29 7.76 5.22
N LEU A 16 1.83 6.94 4.31
CA LEU A 16 1.40 6.93 2.90
C LEU A 16 -0.06 6.46 2.73
N LEU A 17 -0.52 5.51 3.55
CA LEU A 17 -1.92 5.09 3.56
C LEU A 17 -2.84 6.22 4.06
N ALA A 18 -2.43 6.96 5.10
CA ALA A 18 -3.19 8.10 5.60
C ALA A 18 -3.29 9.22 4.54
N GLU A 19 -2.16 9.57 3.91
CA GLU A 19 -2.13 10.56 2.83
C GLU A 19 -3.02 10.15 1.65
N LEU A 20 -2.96 8.87 1.27
CA LEU A 20 -3.84 8.33 0.23
C LEU A 20 -5.32 8.39 0.65
N TYR A 21 -5.64 8.11 1.91
CA TYR A 21 -7.01 8.18 2.42
C TYR A 21 -7.58 9.60 2.32
N ASP A 22 -6.80 10.60 2.71
CA ASP A 22 -7.20 12.01 2.70
C ASP A 22 -7.40 12.54 1.28
N LEU A 23 -6.58 12.08 0.32
CA LEU A 23 -6.67 12.49 -1.08
C LEU A 23 -7.79 11.81 -1.87
N LEU A 24 -8.35 10.71 -1.37
CA LEU A 24 -9.44 10.02 -2.06
C LEU A 24 -10.76 10.75 -1.80
N ASP A 25 -11.62 10.83 -2.81
CA ASP A 25 -13.00 11.33 -2.65
C ASP A 25 -14.02 10.19 -2.63
N HIS A 26 -13.64 9.01 -3.14
CA HIS A 26 -14.55 7.88 -3.30
C HIS A 26 -14.57 6.97 -2.06
N GLN A 27 -15.73 6.82 -1.43
CA GLN A 27 -15.89 6.06 -0.18
C GLN A 27 -15.39 4.60 -0.28
N ALA A 28 -15.61 3.91 -1.40
CA ALA A 28 -15.10 2.53 -1.55
C ALA A 28 -13.56 2.47 -1.63
N ALA A 29 -12.92 3.50 -2.19
CA ALA A 29 -11.46 3.56 -2.24
C ALA A 29 -10.90 3.87 -0.84
N LYS A 30 -11.54 4.80 -0.11
CA LYS A 30 -11.25 5.07 1.31
C LYS A 30 -11.38 3.80 2.16
N ALA A 31 -12.45 3.03 1.97
CA ALA A 31 -12.67 1.78 2.68
C ALA A 31 -11.56 0.76 2.40
N ALA A 32 -11.09 0.65 1.15
CA ALA A 32 -9.98 -0.23 0.80
C ALA A 32 -8.66 0.19 1.48
N VAL A 33 -8.35 1.49 1.52
CA VAL A 33 -7.18 2.04 2.23
C VAL A 33 -7.27 1.77 3.72
N GLN A 34 -8.45 2.02 4.31
CA GLN A 34 -8.67 1.80 5.73
C GLN A 34 -8.60 0.32 6.11
N ASN A 35 -9.09 -0.58 5.26
CA ASN A 35 -8.92 -2.02 5.45
C ASN A 35 -7.45 -2.44 5.42
N ALA A 36 -6.63 -1.87 4.52
CA ALA A 36 -5.20 -2.14 4.48
C ALA A 36 -4.50 -1.65 5.75
N TYR A 37 -4.83 -0.44 6.22
CA TYR A 37 -4.32 0.10 7.48
C TYR A 37 -4.70 -0.79 8.67
N ASN A 38 -5.98 -1.16 8.76
CA ASN A 38 -6.47 -2.00 9.85
C ASN A 38 -5.82 -3.38 9.85
N LYS A 39 -5.59 -3.98 8.67
CA LYS A 39 -4.94 -5.28 8.55
C LYS A 39 -3.49 -5.23 9.02
N ILE A 40 -2.74 -4.20 8.65
CA ILE A 40 -1.36 -4.00 9.11
C ILE A 40 -1.31 -3.81 10.62
N ASN A 41 -2.23 -3.01 11.18
CA ASN A 41 -2.23 -2.66 12.60
C ASN A 41 -3.12 -3.58 13.46
N ALA A 42 -3.60 -4.71 12.92
CA ALA A 42 -4.48 -5.64 13.63
C ALA A 42 -3.80 -6.35 14.81
N SER A 43 -2.46 -6.45 14.79
CA SER A 43 -1.68 -7.09 15.83
C SER A 43 -0.69 -6.10 16.44
N ASP A 44 -0.52 -6.11 17.75
CA ASP A 44 0.52 -5.32 18.44
C ASP A 44 1.95 -5.83 18.19
N LYS A 45 2.11 -7.03 17.61
CA LYS A 45 3.43 -7.62 17.34
C LYS A 45 4.01 -7.08 16.03
N LEU A 46 5.09 -6.31 16.11
CA LEU A 46 5.80 -5.73 14.95
C LEU A 46 6.14 -6.76 13.86
N SER A 47 6.55 -7.98 14.22
CA SER A 47 6.85 -9.03 13.25
C SER A 47 5.62 -9.48 12.45
N VAL A 48 4.44 -9.48 13.08
CA VAL A 48 3.17 -9.81 12.42
C VAL A 48 2.75 -8.65 11.52
N GLN A 49 2.76 -7.41 12.02
CA GLN A 49 2.49 -6.22 11.21
C GLN A 49 3.37 -6.20 9.95
N TYR A 50 4.67 -6.49 10.10
CA TYR A 50 5.62 -6.53 9.00
C TYR A 50 5.30 -7.59 7.94
N ALA A 51 4.78 -8.75 8.33
CA ALA A 51 4.35 -9.78 7.41
C ALA A 51 3.06 -9.38 6.67
N GLU A 52 2.12 -8.77 7.39
CA GLU A 52 0.82 -8.33 6.86
C GLU A 52 0.93 -7.19 5.85
N VAL A 53 1.99 -6.37 5.92
CA VAL A 53 2.18 -5.22 5.00
C VAL A 53 2.12 -5.64 3.53
N HIS A 54 2.76 -6.74 3.14
CA HIS A 54 2.74 -7.15 1.74
C HIS A 54 1.32 -7.50 1.28
N GLU A 55 0.64 -8.35 2.05
CA GLU A 55 -0.70 -8.83 1.73
C GLU A 55 -1.73 -7.70 1.76
N ALA A 56 -1.65 -6.79 2.73
CA ALA A 56 -2.53 -5.63 2.84
C ALA A 56 -2.40 -4.68 1.65
N ILE A 57 -1.17 -4.40 1.20
CA ILE A 57 -0.93 -3.53 0.04
C ILE A 57 -1.32 -4.22 -1.27
N GLU A 58 -1.11 -5.53 -1.42
CA GLU A 58 -1.61 -6.27 -2.58
C GLU A 58 -3.13 -6.28 -2.65
N ALA A 59 -3.82 -6.49 -1.52
CA ALA A 59 -5.27 -6.44 -1.45
C ALA A 59 -5.80 -5.04 -1.82
N LEU A 60 -5.18 -3.98 -1.30
CA LEU A 60 -5.49 -2.59 -1.66
C LEU A 60 -5.40 -2.37 -3.18
N LYS A 61 -4.30 -2.83 -3.80
CA LYS A 61 -4.09 -2.70 -5.25
C LYS A 61 -5.15 -3.44 -6.05
N ARG A 62 -5.52 -4.66 -5.65
CA ARG A 62 -6.58 -5.43 -6.31
C ARG A 62 -7.91 -4.70 -6.27
N GLU A 63 -8.27 -4.12 -5.13
CA GLU A 63 -9.48 -3.32 -4.97
C GLU A 63 -9.45 -2.06 -5.84
N PHE A 64 -8.31 -1.36 -5.91
CA PHE A 64 -8.16 -0.17 -6.74
C PHE A 64 -8.27 -0.50 -8.23
N SER A 65 -7.61 -1.57 -8.69
CA SER A 65 -7.76 -2.04 -10.07
C SER A 65 -9.21 -2.41 -10.37
N ARG A 66 -9.92 -3.06 -9.44
CA ARG A 66 -11.34 -3.38 -9.60
C ARG A 66 -12.20 -2.12 -9.72
N LEU A 67 -11.97 -1.11 -8.87
CA LEU A 67 -12.71 0.15 -8.89
C LEU A 67 -12.45 0.97 -10.17
N SER A 68 -11.20 0.97 -10.64
CA SER A 68 -10.80 1.62 -11.91
C SER A 68 -11.42 0.91 -13.12
N LEU A 69 -11.33 -0.42 -13.19
CA LEU A 69 -11.92 -1.23 -14.27
C LEU A 69 -13.44 -1.12 -14.33
N ALA A 70 -14.10 -1.07 -13.16
CA ALA A 70 -15.53 -0.85 -13.06
C ALA A 70 -15.96 0.59 -13.40
N LYS A 71 -15.01 1.47 -13.79
CA LYS A 71 -15.22 2.90 -14.05
C LYS A 71 -15.89 3.65 -12.89
N LYS A 72 -15.79 3.11 -11.67
CA LYS A 72 -16.40 3.69 -10.46
C LYS A 72 -15.62 4.88 -9.93
N THR A 73 -14.31 4.90 -10.18
CA THR A 73 -13.43 6.00 -9.80
C THR A 73 -12.35 6.19 -10.86
N LYS A 74 -12.00 7.46 -11.13
CA LYS A 74 -10.77 7.80 -11.85
C LYS A 74 -9.79 8.30 -10.81
N PHE A 75 -8.71 7.54 -10.62
CA PHE A 75 -7.66 8.00 -9.72
C PHE A 75 -6.96 9.21 -10.34
N THR A 76 -6.65 10.20 -9.51
CA THR A 76 -5.84 11.33 -9.96
C THR A 76 -4.37 10.93 -10.01
N ARG A 77 -3.57 11.67 -10.77
CA ARG A 77 -2.12 11.44 -10.84
C ARG A 77 -1.44 11.43 -9.46
N ALA A 78 -1.92 12.27 -8.53
CA ALA A 78 -1.40 12.31 -7.16
C ALA A 78 -1.72 11.02 -6.38
N GLN A 79 -2.94 10.49 -6.51
CA GLN A 79 -3.34 9.22 -5.87
C GLN A 79 -2.54 8.04 -6.45
N GLU A 80 -2.35 8.01 -7.77
CA GLU A 80 -1.55 6.99 -8.44
C GLU A 80 -0.08 7.04 -8.04
N GLU A 81 0.47 8.24 -7.86
CA GLU A 81 1.85 8.43 -7.40
C GLU A 81 2.03 7.86 -5.99
N ILE A 82 1.09 8.10 -5.07
CA ILE A 82 1.17 7.54 -3.71
C ILE A 82 1.03 6.01 -3.72
N VAL A 83 0.14 5.45 -4.54
CA VAL A 83 0.01 3.98 -4.70
C VAL A 83 1.30 3.38 -5.27
N SER A 84 1.95 4.08 -6.21
CA SER A 84 3.25 3.69 -6.76
C SER A 84 4.34 3.74 -5.68
N GLN A 85 4.41 4.82 -4.89
CA GLN A 85 5.33 4.96 -3.78
C GLN A 85 5.13 3.86 -2.73
N LEU A 86 3.88 3.57 -2.34
CA LEU A 86 3.51 2.45 -1.46
C LEU A 86 4.01 1.11 -2.02
N THR A 87 3.78 0.85 -3.31
CA THR A 87 4.19 -0.40 -3.95
C THR A 87 5.71 -0.55 -3.96
N VAL A 88 6.43 0.48 -4.40
CA VAL A 88 7.90 0.47 -4.48
C VAL A 88 8.52 0.37 -3.11
N PHE A 89 8.00 1.13 -2.13
CA PHE A 89 8.49 1.11 -0.77
C PHE A 89 8.25 -0.25 -0.11
N THR A 90 7.04 -0.79 -0.20
CA THR A 90 6.70 -2.10 0.36
C THR A 90 7.59 -3.20 -0.24
N ARG A 91 7.80 -3.18 -1.56
CA ARG A 91 8.68 -4.13 -2.23
C ARG A 91 10.13 -4.04 -1.74
N ARG A 92 10.70 -2.83 -1.69
CA ARG A 92 12.10 -2.61 -1.27
C ARG A 92 12.33 -2.89 0.21
N SER A 93 11.37 -2.51 1.04
CA SER A 93 11.52 -2.54 2.49
C SER A 93 11.15 -3.88 3.09
N PHE A 94 10.17 -4.60 2.54
CA PHE A 94 9.58 -5.78 3.18
C PHE A 94 9.89 -7.11 2.47
N GLN A 95 10.30 -7.09 1.20
CA GLN A 95 10.63 -8.30 0.46
C GLN A 95 12.08 -8.72 0.70
N LYS A 96 12.31 -9.68 1.60
CA LYS A 96 13.60 -10.38 1.70
C LYS A 96 13.79 -11.26 0.47
N GLY A 97 14.78 -10.97 -0.36
CA GLY A 97 15.22 -11.86 -1.44
C GLY A 97 14.69 -11.57 -2.85
N PHE A 98 14.22 -10.36 -3.13
CA PHE A 98 13.85 -9.96 -4.49
C PHE A 98 15.01 -9.27 -5.22
N GLU A 99 16.12 -9.99 -5.37
CA GLU A 99 17.08 -9.72 -6.43
C GLU A 99 16.40 -10.09 -7.75
N GLY A 100 16.06 -9.10 -8.57
CA GLY A 100 15.57 -9.34 -9.92
C GLY A 100 14.06 -9.32 -10.06
N LEU A 101 13.55 -8.16 -10.49
CA LEU A 101 12.58 -7.98 -11.59
C LEU A 101 12.15 -6.52 -11.50
N GLY A 102 12.97 -5.65 -12.09
CA GLY A 102 12.49 -4.36 -12.53
C GLY A 102 11.30 -4.60 -13.45
N MET A 103 10.12 -4.24 -12.97
CA MET A 103 8.92 -4.01 -13.77
C MET A 103 8.11 -2.98 -12.99
N VAL A 104 8.55 -1.73 -13.12
CA VAL A 104 7.64 -0.59 -13.07
C VAL A 104 6.85 -0.67 -14.38
N GLY A 105 5.92 -1.62 -14.46
CA GLY A 105 4.96 -1.65 -15.55
C GLY A 105 4.07 -0.43 -15.38
N VAL A 106 4.09 0.46 -16.36
CA VAL A 106 3.18 1.60 -16.48
C VAL A 106 1.75 1.05 -16.38
N TRP A 107 1.02 1.40 -15.32
CA TRP A 107 -0.31 0.85 -14.98
C TRP A 107 -1.46 1.57 -15.67
N PHE A 108 -1.18 2.45 -16.64
CA PHE A 108 -2.18 3.16 -17.43
C PHE A 108 -1.67 3.29 -18.87
N GLY A 109 -1.91 2.25 -19.67
CA GLY A 109 -1.78 2.22 -21.11
C GLY A 109 -3.03 1.59 -21.71
#